data_AF-A0A3A4Z974-F1
#
_entry.id   AF-A0A3A4Z974-F1
#
_cell.length_a   1.000
_cell.length_b   1.000
_cell.length_c   1.000
_cell.angle_alpha   90.00
_cell.angle_beta   90.00
_cell.angle_gamma   90.00
#
_symmetry.space_group_name_H-M   'P 1'
#
loop_
_entity.id
_entity.type
_entity.pdbx_description
1 polymer ?
#
loop_
_entity_poly.entity_id
_entity_poly.type
_entity_poly.pdbx_seq_one_letter_code
_entity_poly.pdbx_strand_id
1 'polypeptide(L)'
;MKHILVILALVSLSFVFASPLRAAPFKAEDKNPNVVAYYEDGPHGIPGNSAYHEGDDIVMQAGKSGVFQQWFYGEGEDYEGKHGHHSVWKPADGCPANWFEMTVAGSGGGNFWGDYLDLEPGTYCIHTNDFKVKK
;
A
#
# COMPACT_ATOMS: atom_id res chain seq x y z
N MET A 1 -41.27 -72.39 12.05
CA MET A 1 -40.15 -72.89 11.23
C MET A 1 -39.73 -71.80 10.26
N LYS A 2 -38.43 -71.43 10.27
CA LYS A 2 -37.63 -70.74 9.23
C LYS A 2 -38.16 -69.39 8.72
N HIS A 3 -37.64 -68.26 9.22
CA HIS A 3 -36.42 -67.53 8.79
C HIS A 3 -36.62 -66.64 7.55
N ILE A 4 -35.89 -65.50 7.58
CA ILE A 4 -35.57 -64.51 6.52
C ILE A 4 -36.36 -63.21 6.69
N LEU A 5 -35.82 -61.98 6.67
CA LEU A 5 -34.47 -61.41 6.78
C LEU A 5 -34.70 -59.87 6.79
N VAL A 6 -34.04 -59.14 7.70
CA VAL A 6 -33.34 -57.83 7.56
C VAL A 6 -33.84 -56.91 6.41
N ILE A 7 -34.22 -55.65 6.66
CA ILE A 7 -33.29 -54.50 6.51
C ILE A 7 -33.63 -53.37 7.49
N LEU A 8 -32.59 -53.03 8.25
CA LEU A 8 -32.41 -51.85 9.08
C LEU A 8 -32.12 -50.65 8.17
N ALA A 9 -32.98 -49.63 8.14
CA ALA A 9 -32.66 -48.35 7.52
C ALA A 9 -32.44 -47.30 8.62
N LEU A 10 -31.17 -47.13 9.03
CA LEU A 10 -30.74 -45.95 9.77
C LEU A 10 -30.85 -44.73 8.84
N VAL A 11 -31.85 -43.88 9.05
CA VAL A 11 -31.84 -42.52 8.51
C VAL A 11 -31.11 -41.65 9.52
N SER A 12 -29.80 -41.53 9.36
CA SER A 12 -28.98 -40.55 10.06
C SER A 12 -29.36 -39.15 9.53
N LEU A 13 -30.24 -38.47 10.27
CA LEU A 13 -30.58 -37.08 10.02
C LEU A 13 -29.42 -36.19 10.48
N SER A 14 -28.44 -36.01 9.60
CA SER A 14 -27.35 -35.07 9.80
C SER A 14 -27.90 -33.64 9.75
N PHE A 15 -28.16 -33.04 10.93
CA PHE A 15 -28.34 -31.60 11.05
C PHE A 15 -27.00 -30.93 10.75
N VAL A 16 -26.81 -30.54 9.49
CA VAL A 16 -25.73 -29.63 9.10
C VAL A 16 -26.11 -28.26 9.65
N PHE A 17 -25.49 -27.85 10.75
CA PHE A 17 -25.47 -26.46 11.16
C PHE A 17 -24.68 -25.69 10.09
N ALA A 18 -25.39 -25.14 9.11
CA ALA A 18 -24.83 -24.08 8.28
C ALA A 18 -24.68 -22.85 9.18
N SER A 19 -23.48 -22.67 9.75
CA SER A 19 -23.09 -21.37 10.28
C SER A 19 -23.30 -20.35 9.16
N PRO A 20 -24.08 -19.27 9.36
CA PRO A 20 -24.12 -18.22 8.37
C PRO A 20 -22.70 -17.66 8.30
N LEU A 21 -22.00 -17.94 7.20
CA LEU A 21 -20.89 -17.12 6.73
C LEU A 21 -21.47 -15.72 6.53
N ARG A 22 -21.50 -14.93 7.60
CA ARG A 22 -21.72 -13.49 7.51
C ARG A 22 -20.49 -12.97 6.81
N ALA A 23 -20.60 -12.80 5.49
CA ALA A 23 -19.75 -11.87 4.77
C ALA A 23 -19.73 -10.56 5.57
N ALA A 24 -18.56 -9.94 5.67
CA ALA A 24 -18.43 -8.66 6.35
C ALA A 24 -19.54 -7.70 5.86
N PRO A 25 -20.18 -6.92 6.74
CA PRO A 25 -21.37 -6.12 6.40
C PRO A 25 -21.09 -4.99 5.40
N PHE A 26 -19.85 -4.88 4.94
CA PHE A 26 -19.34 -3.97 3.93
C PHE A 26 -18.19 -4.67 3.21
N LYS A 27 -17.90 -4.28 1.96
CA LYS A 27 -16.65 -4.70 1.34
C LYS A 27 -15.50 -3.91 1.99
N ALA A 28 -14.38 -4.57 2.30
CA ALA A 28 -13.25 -3.91 2.97
C ALA A 28 -12.79 -2.63 2.24
N GLU A 29 -12.91 -2.59 0.90
CA GLU A 29 -12.66 -1.42 0.05
C GLU A 29 -13.55 -0.21 0.40
N ASP A 30 -14.83 -0.42 0.73
CA ASP A 30 -15.81 0.65 1.05
C ASP A 30 -15.52 1.36 2.38
N LYS A 31 -14.67 0.75 3.21
CA LYS A 31 -14.22 1.28 4.51
C LYS A 31 -12.71 1.43 4.56
N ASN A 32 -12.01 1.30 3.42
CA ASN A 32 -10.57 1.45 3.39
C ASN A 32 -10.27 2.94 3.64
N PRO A 33 -9.76 3.32 4.84
CA PRO A 33 -9.48 4.71 5.14
C PRO A 33 -8.22 5.19 4.40
N ASN A 34 -7.59 4.31 3.62
CA ASN A 34 -6.39 4.62 2.87
C ASN A 34 -6.73 5.41 1.62
N VAL A 35 -6.07 6.55 1.46
CA VAL A 35 -6.08 7.28 0.19
C VAL A 35 -5.01 6.66 -0.69
N VAL A 36 -5.38 6.27 -1.90
CA VAL A 36 -4.45 5.69 -2.88
C VAL A 36 -4.51 6.52 -4.16
N ALA A 37 -3.35 6.92 -4.65
CA ALA A 37 -3.16 7.54 -5.94
C ALA A 37 -2.27 6.63 -6.79
N TYR A 38 -2.70 6.32 -8.01
CA TYR A 38 -1.98 5.44 -8.94
C TYR A 38 -1.81 6.14 -10.28
N TYR A 39 -0.60 6.05 -10.82
CA TYR A 39 -0.18 6.65 -12.08
C TYR A 39 0.51 5.56 -12.90
N GLU A 40 0.00 5.34 -14.11
CA GLU A 40 0.52 4.32 -15.04
C GLU A 40 1.78 4.79 -15.78
N ASP A 41 2.03 6.10 -15.83
CA ASP A 41 3.25 6.68 -16.42
C ASP A 41 3.38 8.17 -16.08
N GLY A 42 4.57 8.74 -16.28
CA GLY A 42 4.84 10.18 -16.22
C GLY A 42 5.92 10.59 -15.22
N PRO A 43 6.15 11.91 -15.06
CA PRO A 43 7.16 12.44 -14.16
C PRO A 43 6.74 12.25 -12.70
N HIS A 44 7.63 11.68 -11.91
CA HIS A 44 7.42 11.43 -10.49
C HIS A 44 8.58 11.94 -9.67
N GLY A 45 8.26 12.36 -8.46
CA GLY A 45 9.25 12.79 -7.49
C GLY A 45 9.46 11.70 -6.44
N ILE A 46 10.72 11.41 -6.15
CA ILE A 46 11.09 10.43 -5.13
C ILE A 46 11.52 11.16 -3.85
N PRO A 47 10.87 10.90 -2.72
CA PRO A 47 11.27 11.36 -1.41
C PRO A 47 12.78 11.26 -1.12
N GLY A 48 13.44 12.41 -1.03
CA GLY A 48 14.87 12.52 -0.71
C GLY A 48 15.81 12.41 -1.90
N ASN A 49 15.25 12.26 -3.11
CA ASN A 49 16.00 12.32 -4.35
C ASN A 49 15.66 13.61 -5.10
N SER A 50 16.68 14.28 -5.61
CA SER A 50 16.52 15.49 -6.45
C SER A 50 16.55 15.18 -7.95
N ALA A 51 16.85 13.95 -8.35
CA ALA A 51 16.89 13.55 -9.74
C ALA A 51 15.47 13.42 -10.32
N TYR A 52 15.34 13.69 -11.61
CA TYR A 52 14.11 13.45 -12.35
C TYR A 52 13.88 11.95 -12.54
N HIS A 53 12.63 11.51 -12.34
CA HIS A 53 12.20 10.12 -12.52
C HIS A 53 10.93 10.08 -13.38
N GLU A 54 10.82 9.06 -14.24
CA GLU A 54 9.67 8.85 -15.13
C GLU A 54 9.27 7.37 -15.15
N GLY A 55 7.98 7.07 -14.94
CA GLY A 55 7.46 5.70 -14.94
C GLY A 55 6.14 5.54 -14.18
N ASP A 56 5.88 4.34 -13.67
CA ASP A 56 4.71 4.02 -12.84
C ASP A 56 4.93 4.51 -11.40
N ASP A 57 3.87 5.02 -10.76
CA ASP A 57 3.92 5.40 -9.33
C ASP A 57 2.63 5.09 -8.58
N ILE A 58 2.77 4.58 -7.36
CA ILE A 58 1.66 4.35 -6.44
C ILE A 58 1.97 5.01 -5.12
N VAL A 59 1.12 5.95 -4.69
CA VAL A 59 1.21 6.56 -3.37
C VAL A 59 0.01 6.20 -2.52
N MET A 60 0.25 5.77 -1.30
CA MET A 60 -0.77 5.35 -0.34
C MET A 60 -0.60 6.05 0.99
N GLN A 61 -1.67 6.63 1.53
CA GLN A 61 -1.75 7.05 2.92
C GLN A 61 -2.44 5.94 3.74
N ALA A 62 -1.81 5.48 4.82
CA ALA A 62 -2.39 4.47 5.70
C ALA A 62 -3.37 5.11 6.70
N GLY A 63 -4.66 5.10 6.37
CA GLY A 63 -5.72 5.69 7.17
C GLY A 63 -5.48 7.17 7.49
N LYS A 64 -5.88 7.59 8.69
CA LYS A 64 -5.65 8.96 9.19
C LYS A 64 -4.33 9.11 9.97
N SER A 65 -3.40 8.15 9.82
CA SER A 65 -2.17 8.12 10.61
C SER A 65 -1.12 9.16 10.17
N GLY A 66 -1.28 9.73 8.97
CA GLY A 66 -0.24 10.55 8.35
C GLY A 66 0.99 9.76 7.89
N VAL A 67 0.93 8.42 7.92
CA VAL A 67 1.98 7.57 7.33
C VAL A 67 1.67 7.35 5.86
N PHE A 68 2.67 7.60 5.03
CA PHE A 68 2.59 7.49 3.59
C PHE A 68 3.62 6.48 3.08
N GLN A 69 3.28 5.81 1.98
CA GLN A 69 4.15 4.89 1.26
C GLN A 69 4.07 5.19 -0.23
N GLN A 70 5.20 5.17 -0.92
CA GLN A 70 5.30 5.28 -2.37
C GLN A 70 5.98 4.05 -2.94
N TRP A 71 5.47 3.54 -4.05
CA TRP A 71 6.09 2.52 -4.89
C TRP A 71 6.23 3.05 -6.30
N PHE A 72 7.45 3.38 -6.68
CA PHE A 72 7.78 3.84 -8.02
C PHE A 72 8.48 2.73 -8.81
N TYR A 73 8.21 2.65 -10.11
CA TYR A 73 8.95 1.83 -11.05
C TYR A 73 9.15 2.54 -12.39
N GLY A 74 10.39 2.81 -12.75
CA GLY A 74 10.68 3.60 -13.94
C GLY A 74 12.15 3.86 -14.17
N GLU A 75 12.45 4.89 -14.93
CA GLU A 75 13.79 5.36 -15.24
C GLU A 75 14.08 6.68 -14.50
N GLY A 76 15.35 6.98 -14.29
CA GLY A 76 15.80 8.17 -13.58
C GLY A 76 17.17 8.60 -14.04
N GLU A 77 17.47 9.90 -13.96
CA GLU A 77 18.71 10.47 -14.49
C GLU A 77 19.99 9.93 -13.82
N ASP A 78 19.85 9.41 -12.60
CA ASP A 78 20.91 8.88 -11.75
C ASP A 78 21.16 7.37 -11.95
N TYR A 79 20.42 6.70 -12.83
CA TYR A 79 20.51 5.25 -13.05
C TYR A 79 20.40 4.83 -14.53
N GLU A 80 21.10 3.74 -14.88
CA GLU A 80 20.92 3.10 -16.18
C GLU A 80 19.79 2.06 -16.11
N GLY A 81 18.74 2.28 -16.91
CA GLY A 81 17.60 1.38 -17.08
C GLY A 81 16.59 1.44 -15.93
N LYS A 82 15.58 0.55 -16.00
CA LYS A 82 14.48 0.55 -15.04
C LYS A 82 14.91 0.10 -13.64
N HIS A 83 14.47 0.86 -12.64
CA HIS A 83 14.64 0.58 -11.22
C HIS A 83 13.36 0.92 -10.46
N GLY A 84 13.28 0.53 -9.20
CA GLY A 84 12.15 0.86 -8.34
C GLY A 84 12.58 1.55 -7.07
N HIS A 85 11.74 2.44 -6.57
CA HIS A 85 11.89 3.07 -5.26
C HIS A 85 10.74 2.68 -4.35
N HIS A 86 11.04 2.42 -3.08
CA HIS A 86 10.04 2.33 -2.03
C HIS A 86 10.36 3.36 -0.95
N SER A 87 9.48 4.36 -0.83
CA SER A 87 9.61 5.42 0.15
C SER A 87 8.53 5.32 1.21
N VAL A 88 8.89 5.58 2.46
CA VAL A 88 7.97 5.70 3.57
C VAL A 88 8.23 7.01 4.28
N TRP A 89 7.18 7.78 4.55
CA TRP A 89 7.30 9.01 5.33
C TRP A 89 6.15 9.21 6.32
N LYS A 90 6.45 9.92 7.40
CA LYS A 90 5.51 10.23 8.48
C LYS A 90 5.89 11.56 9.15
N PRO A 91 4.95 12.27 9.81
CA PRO A 91 5.27 13.43 10.63
C PRO A 91 6.40 13.14 11.62
N ALA A 92 7.30 14.10 11.77
CA ALA A 92 8.46 13.96 12.63
C ALA A 92 8.10 14.13 14.10
N ASP A 93 8.50 13.13 14.89
CA ASP A 93 8.56 13.15 16.36
C ASP A 93 9.88 12.47 16.77
N GLY A 94 10.97 12.93 16.15
CA GLY A 94 12.28 12.28 16.14
C GLY A 94 12.38 11.17 15.09
N CYS A 95 13.38 11.27 14.21
CA CYS A 95 13.56 10.26 13.17
C CYS A 95 14.33 9.02 13.63
N PRO A 96 13.89 7.82 13.21
CA PRO A 96 14.67 6.61 13.42
C PRO A 96 16.07 6.73 12.81
N ALA A 97 17.02 5.94 13.33
CA ALA A 97 18.34 5.86 12.73
C ALA A 97 18.24 5.48 11.23
N ASN A 98 19.05 6.14 10.39
CA ASN A 98 19.08 5.99 8.92
C ASN A 98 17.83 6.51 8.18
N TRP A 99 16.97 7.27 8.86
CA TRP A 99 15.94 8.09 8.24
C TRP A 99 16.44 9.53 8.21
N PHE A 100 16.01 10.31 7.22
CA PHE A 100 16.34 11.73 7.14
C PHE A 100 15.10 12.59 7.41
N GLU A 101 15.35 13.78 7.93
CA GLU A 101 14.32 14.80 8.15
C GLU A 101 14.21 15.68 6.91
N MET A 102 12.98 15.99 6.52
CA MET A 102 12.71 17.06 5.56
C MET A 102 11.53 17.90 6.01
N THR A 103 11.64 19.21 5.83
CA THR A 103 10.56 20.16 6.09
C THR A 103 9.87 20.54 4.78
N VAL A 104 8.58 20.26 4.71
CA VAL A 104 7.69 20.63 3.60
C VAL A 104 6.97 21.92 3.97
N ALA A 105 7.09 22.95 3.13
CA ALA A 105 6.53 24.29 3.39
C ALA A 105 5.04 24.45 3.00
N GLY A 106 4.41 23.41 2.45
CA GLY A 106 3.06 23.46 1.87
C GLY A 106 3.05 23.59 0.34
N SER A 107 1.86 23.58 -0.24
CA SER A 107 1.60 23.62 -1.70
C SER A 107 2.04 24.95 -2.31
N GLY A 108 3.31 25.01 -2.74
CA GLY A 108 3.83 26.19 -3.41
C GLY A 108 5.33 26.20 -3.70
N GLY A 109 6.10 25.25 -3.18
CA GLY A 109 7.54 25.20 -3.42
C GLY A 109 7.98 23.84 -3.95
N GLY A 110 8.02 23.67 -5.27
CA GLY A 110 8.95 22.81 -6.03
C GLY A 110 9.30 21.41 -5.51
N ASN A 111 8.47 20.83 -4.65
CA ASN A 111 8.80 19.63 -3.92
C ASN A 111 8.34 18.46 -4.80
N PHE A 112 9.32 17.84 -5.46
CA PHE A 112 9.37 16.51 -6.09
C PHE A 112 8.84 15.36 -5.20
N TRP A 113 7.66 15.47 -4.60
CA TRP A 113 7.15 14.49 -3.62
C TRP A 113 5.82 13.90 -4.08
N GLY A 114 5.69 13.68 -5.39
CA GLY A 114 4.45 13.27 -6.04
C GLY A 114 3.38 14.35 -5.89
N ASP A 115 2.80 14.80 -7.01
CA ASP A 115 1.72 15.80 -7.02
C ASP A 115 0.40 15.31 -6.38
N TYR A 116 0.45 14.31 -5.49
CA TYR A 116 -0.64 13.36 -5.27
C TYR A 116 -1.28 13.48 -3.91
N LEU A 117 -0.59 14.13 -2.97
CA LEU A 117 -1.09 14.41 -1.65
C LEU A 117 -0.64 15.82 -1.30
N ASP A 118 -1.59 16.72 -1.13
CA ASP A 118 -1.37 18.00 -0.47
C ASP A 118 -0.88 17.72 0.95
N LEU A 119 0.45 17.53 1.08
CA LEU A 119 1.06 17.31 2.38
C LEU A 119 0.87 18.57 3.19
N GLU A 120 0.30 18.40 4.37
CA GLU A 120 0.24 19.47 5.36
C GLU A 120 1.68 19.97 5.62
N PRO A 121 1.89 21.30 5.67
CA PRO A 121 3.18 21.86 6.02
C PRO A 121 3.70 21.25 7.32
N GLY A 122 4.97 20.85 7.34
CA GLY A 122 5.54 20.17 8.50
C GLY A 122 6.84 19.47 8.20
N THR A 123 7.47 18.95 9.25
CA THR A 123 8.67 18.13 9.14
C THR A 123 8.29 16.66 9.13
N TYR A 124 8.89 15.90 8.23
CA TYR A 124 8.65 14.49 8.03
C TYR A 124 9.94 13.69 8.20
N CYS A 125 9.81 12.51 8.79
CA CYS A 125 10.84 11.47 8.77
C CYS A 125 10.63 10.60 7.54
N ILE A 126 11.67 10.46 6.73
CA ILE A 126 11.59 9.76 5.45
C ILE A 126 12.67 8.68 5.38
N HIS A 127 12.29 7.56 4.77
CA HIS A 127 13.21 6.50 4.40
C HIS A 127 12.86 5.98 3.01
N THR A 128 13.85 5.94 2.14
CA THR A 128 13.72 5.50 0.74
C THR A 128 14.71 4.39 0.49
N ASN A 129 14.23 3.32 -0.15
CA ASN A 129 15.05 2.21 -0.63
C ASN A 129 14.98 2.17 -2.16
N ASP A 130 16.13 1.99 -2.79
CA ASP A 130 16.29 1.76 -4.22
C ASP A 130 16.48 0.26 -4.50
N PHE A 131 15.77 -0.25 -5.50
CA PHE A 131 15.85 -1.63 -5.96
C PHE A 131 16.09 -1.67 -7.47
N LYS A 132 17.21 -2.29 -7.86
CA LYS A 132 17.48 -2.60 -9.27
C LYS A 132 16.69 -3.84 -9.66
N VAL A 133 15.91 -3.74 -10.72
CA VAL A 133 15.24 -4.90 -11.31
C VAL A 133 16.24 -5.59 -12.23
N LYS A 134 16.71 -6.78 -11.82
CA LYS A 134 17.57 -7.61 -12.67
C LYS A 134 16.77 -8.03 -13.91
N LYS A 135 17.34 -7.76 -15.10
CA LYS A 135 16.89 -8.33 -16.37
C LYS A 135 17.08 -9.84 -16.40
#